data_AF-A0A2X2ZGL2-F1
#
_entry.id   AF-A0A2X2ZGL2-F1
#
_cell.length_a   1.000
_cell.length_b   1.000
_cell.length_c   1.000
_cell.angle_alpha   90.00
_cell.angle_beta   90.00
_cell.angle_gamma   90.00
#
_symmetry.space_group_name_H-M   'P 1'
#
loop_
_entity.id
_entity.type
_entity.pdbx_description
1 polymer ?
#
loop_
_entity_poly.entity_id
_entity_poly.type
_entity_poly.pdbx_seq_one_letter_code
_entity_poly.pdbx_strand_id
1 'polypeptide(L)'
;MQGEKQQPYFFNPGMTVEQLEDWLEQQKLHLSRYNRLVKEKAELEERLSDISVEIERMSAGGFNGKLSFPWESSSLLRNHQ
;
A
#
# COMPACT_ATOMS: atom_id res chain seq x y z
N MET A 1 -23.89 -3.53 -54.95
CA MET A 1 -23.75 -3.43 -53.48
C MET A 1 -22.25 -3.42 -53.19
N GLN A 2 -21.71 -2.26 -52.82
CA GLN A 2 -20.29 -2.14 -52.46
C GLN A 2 -20.06 -2.96 -51.20
N GLY A 3 -19.15 -3.94 -51.26
CA GLY A 3 -18.86 -4.84 -50.16
C GLY A 3 -18.44 -4.05 -48.93
N GLU A 4 -19.23 -4.17 -47.87
CA GLU A 4 -18.90 -3.68 -46.54
C GLU A 4 -17.55 -4.29 -46.15
N LYS A 5 -16.48 -3.50 -46.23
CA LYS A 5 -15.20 -3.89 -45.65
C LYS A 5 -15.41 -3.95 -44.15
N GLN A 6 -15.62 -5.15 -43.62
CA GLN A 6 -15.63 -5.42 -42.19
C GLN A 6 -14.35 -4.82 -41.61
N GLN A 7 -14.50 -3.71 -40.90
CA GLN A 7 -13.40 -3.18 -40.13
C GLN A 7 -13.12 -4.17 -39.00
N PRO A 8 -11.85 -4.44 -38.67
CA PRO A 8 -11.53 -5.31 -37.55
C PRO A 8 -12.18 -4.76 -36.28
N TYR A 9 -12.81 -5.62 -35.48
CA TYR A 9 -13.42 -5.25 -34.20
C TYR A 9 -12.42 -4.64 -33.20
N PHE A 10 -11.12 -4.83 -33.45
CA PHE A 10 -10.03 -4.33 -32.62
C PHE A 10 -9.04 -3.52 -33.45
N PHE A 11 -8.59 -2.40 -32.89
CA PHE A 11 -7.53 -1.60 -33.50
C PHE A 11 -6.21 -2.39 -33.44
N ASN A 12 -5.77 -2.89 -34.58
CA ASN A 12 -4.44 -3.47 -34.73
C ASN A 12 -3.53 -2.41 -35.38
N PRO A 13 -2.47 -1.92 -34.70
CA PRO A 13 -1.57 -0.89 -35.23
C PRO A 13 -0.65 -1.39 -36.36
N GLY A 14 -1.04 -2.47 -37.07
CA GLY A 14 -0.25 -3.10 -38.13
C GLY A 14 0.64 -4.26 -37.65
N MET A 15 0.37 -4.82 -36.47
CA MET A 15 1.03 -6.02 -35.95
C MET A 15 0.54 -7.27 -36.69
N THR A 16 1.37 -8.30 -36.76
CA THR A 16 0.89 -9.64 -37.14
C THR A 16 -0.02 -10.21 -36.06
N VAL A 17 -0.72 -11.31 -36.37
CA VAL A 17 -1.62 -11.95 -35.40
C VAL A 17 -0.84 -12.40 -34.16
N GLU A 18 0.32 -13.03 -34.36
CA GLU A 18 1.19 -13.53 -33.28
C GLU A 18 1.70 -12.38 -32.41
N GLN A 19 2.12 -11.27 -33.04
CA GLN A 19 2.57 -10.09 -32.31
C GLN A 19 1.46 -9.45 -31.49
N LEU A 20 0.23 -9.43 -32.02
CA LEU A 20 -0.93 -8.91 -31.32
C LEU A 20 -1.29 -9.79 -30.12
N GLU A 21 -1.24 -11.12 -30.29
CA GLU A 21 -1.47 -12.09 -29.21
C GLU A 21 -0.44 -11.93 -28.09
N ASP A 22 0.86 -11.92 -28.43
CA ASP A 22 1.95 -11.72 -27.48
C ASP A 22 1.79 -10.39 -26.71
N TRP A 23 1.44 -9.32 -27.42
CA TRP A 23 1.22 -8.01 -26.80
C TRP A 23 0.02 -8.02 -25.84
N LEU A 24 -1.09 -8.65 -26.23
CA LEU A 24 -2.28 -8.78 -25.37
C LEU A 24 -1.98 -9.59 -24.11
N GLU A 25 -1.17 -10.66 -24.21
CA GLU A 25 -0.74 -11.43 -23.06
C GLU A 25 0.09 -10.59 -22.07
N GLN A 26 1.00 -9.77 -22.59
CA GLN A 26 1.78 -8.84 -21.76
C GLN A 26 0.88 -7.82 -21.06
N GLN A 27 -0.11 -7.26 -21.75
CA GLN A 27 -1.08 -6.33 -21.15
C GLN A 27 -1.89 -7.01 -20.04
N LYS A 28 -2.38 -8.22 -20.29
CA LYS A 28 -3.11 -9.00 -19.28
C LYS A 28 -2.27 -9.29 -18.04
N LEU A 29 -0.99 -9.64 -18.22
CA LEU A 29 -0.07 -9.86 -17.13
C LEU A 29 0.18 -8.57 -16.33
N HIS A 30 0.37 -7.44 -17.02
CA HIS A 30 0.55 -6.14 -16.40
C HIS A 30 -0.67 -5.76 -15.55
N LEU A 31 -1.88 -5.86 -16.09
CA LEU A 31 -3.13 -5.57 -15.39
C LEU A 31 -3.33 -6.48 -14.17
N SER A 32 -3.01 -7.77 -14.29
CA SER A 32 -3.08 -8.70 -13.16
C SER A 32 -2.18 -8.27 -12.00
N ARG A 33 -0.92 -7.89 -12.31
CA ARG A 33 0.03 -7.39 -11.30
C ARG A 33 -0.43 -6.07 -10.69
N TYR A 34 -0.90 -5.14 -11.52
CA TYR A 34 -1.44 -3.86 -11.05
C TYR A 34 -2.61 -4.07 -10.09
N ASN A 35 -3.60 -4.87 -10.48
CA ASN A 35 -4.77 -5.16 -9.65
C ASN A 35 -4.41 -5.81 -8.32
N ARG A 36 -3.39 -6.69 -8.31
CA ARG A 36 -2.87 -7.26 -7.07
C ARG A 36 -2.28 -6.17 -6.16
N LEU A 37 -1.47 -5.27 -6.70
CA LEU A 37 -0.89 -4.17 -5.92
C LEU A 37 -1.96 -3.22 -5.36
N VAL A 38 -3.03 -2.95 -6.13
CA VAL A 38 -4.16 -2.13 -5.65
C VAL A 38 -4.83 -2.79 -4.44
N LYS A 39 -5.02 -4.11 -4.46
CA LYS A 39 -5.58 -4.85 -3.31
C LYS A 39 -4.67 -4.80 -2.09
N GLU A 40 -3.39 -5.12 -2.28
CA GLU A 40 -2.40 -5.08 -1.20
C GLU A 40 -2.29 -3.68 -0.59
N LYS A 41 -2.35 -2.63 -1.42
CA LYS A 41 -2.39 -1.24 -0.96
C LYS A 41 -3.61 -0.98 -0.08
N ALA A 42 -4.80 -1.37 -0.50
CA ALA A 42 -6.03 -1.15 0.25
C ALA A 42 -6.00 -1.84 1.62
N GLU A 43 -5.52 -3.09 1.68
CA GLU A 43 -5.36 -3.84 2.93
C GLU A 43 -4.37 -3.16 3.89
N LEU A 44 -3.28 -2.60 3.36
CA LEU A 44 -2.30 -1.86 4.18
C LEU A 44 -2.87 -0.53 4.69
N GLU A 45 -3.61 0.19 3.86
CA GLU A 45 -4.27 1.44 4.25
C GLU A 45 -5.31 1.20 5.36
N GLU A 46 -6.07 0.11 5.29
CA GLU A 46 -7.00 -0.30 6.35
C GLU A 46 -6.28 -0.57 7.67
N ARG A 47 -5.20 -1.38 7.64
CA ARG A 47 -4.40 -1.67 8.84
C ARG A 47 -3.76 -0.41 9.45
N LEU A 48 -3.33 0.53 8.62
CA LEU A 48 -2.80 1.81 9.08
C LEU A 48 -3.88 2.68 9.73
N SER A 49 -5.09 2.64 9.21
CA SER A 49 -6.25 3.31 9.81
C SER A 49 -6.52 2.77 11.21
N ASP A 50 -6.56 1.44 11.38
CA ASP A 50 -6.77 0.82 12.70
C ASP A 50 -5.69 1.21 13.73
N ILE A 51 -4.42 1.20 13.31
CA ILE A 51 -3.30 1.63 14.15
C ILE A 51 -3.46 3.11 14.53
N SER A 52 -3.88 3.95 13.59
CA SER A 52 -4.08 5.38 13.85
C SER A 52 -5.20 5.61 14.88
N VAL A 53 -6.32 4.89 14.75
CA VAL A 53 -7.42 4.93 15.72
C VAL A 53 -6.95 4.48 17.12
N GLU A 54 -6.13 3.44 17.20
CA GLU A 54 -5.56 2.98 18.48
C GLU A 54 -4.66 4.06 19.11
N ILE A 55 -3.77 4.68 18.34
CA ILE A 55 -2.90 5.77 18.80
C ILE A 55 -3.74 6.96 19.28
N GLU A 56 -4.77 7.34 18.54
CA GLU A 56 -5.70 8.40 18.94
C GLU A 56 -6.41 8.05 20.26
N ARG A 57 -6.88 6.82 20.41
CA ARG A 57 -7.50 6.36 21.67
C ARG A 57 -6.53 6.43 22.85
N MET A 58 -5.30 5.98 22.67
CA MET A 58 -4.27 6.01 23.71
C MET A 58 -3.83 7.45 24.07
N SER A 59 -3.82 8.35 23.09
CA SER A 59 -3.46 9.76 23.32
C SER A 59 -4.60 10.58 23.94
N ALA A 60 -5.86 10.30 23.59
CA ALA A 60 -7.03 10.96 24.16
C ALA A 60 -7.36 10.45 25.57
N GLY A 61 -7.09 9.17 25.85
CA GLY A 61 -7.14 8.62 27.20
C GLY A 61 -5.95 9.12 28.01
N GLY A 62 -6.10 10.27 28.67
CA GLY A 62 -5.05 10.86 29.50
C GLY A 62 -4.43 9.82 30.43
N PHE A 63 -3.12 9.58 30.30
CA PHE A 63 -2.37 8.67 31.15
C PHE A 63 -2.47 9.16 32.60
N ASN A 64 -3.29 8.48 33.40
CA ASN A 64 -3.54 8.83 34.81
C ASN A 64 -2.48 8.23 35.75
N GLY A 65 -1.23 8.19 35.28
CA GLY A 65 -0.08 7.68 36.01
C GLY A 65 1.00 8.76 36.11
N LYS A 66 1.77 8.74 37.19
CA LYS A 66 2.97 9.58 37.30
C LYS A 66 4.05 8.95 36.43
N LEU A 67 4.48 9.61 35.35
CA LEU A 67 5.68 9.23 34.59
C LEU A 67 6.92 9.49 35.47
N SER A 68 7.13 8.69 36.51
CA SER A 68 8.41 8.64 37.19
C SER A 68 9.30 7.71 36.39
N PHE A 69 10.09 8.28 35.49
CA PHE A 69 11.32 7.62 35.06
C PHE A 69 12.14 7.37 36.34
N PRO A 70 12.60 6.15 36.64
CA PRO A 70 13.52 5.92 37.74
C PRO A 70 14.91 6.43 37.30
N TRP A 71 15.03 7.75 37.09
CA TRP A 71 16.31 8.43 37.12
C TRP A 71 16.55 8.91 38.54
N GLU A 72 16.56 7.98 39.49
CA GLU A 72 17.32 8.22 40.70
C GLU A 72 18.77 8.24 40.27
N SER A 73 19.32 9.44 40.07
CA SER A 73 20.76 9.64 40.16
C SER A 73 21.19 9.01 41.48
N SER A 74 21.84 7.85 41.40
CA SER A 74 22.25 7.09 42.57
C SER A 74 22.89 8.04 43.58
N SER A 75 22.34 8.08 44.79
CA SER A 75 22.80 8.95 45.88
C SER A 75 24.15 8.51 46.46
N LEU A 76 25.00 7.87 45.66
CA LEU A 76 26.33 7.37 46.05
C LEU A 76 27.46 8.40 45.84
N LEU A 77 27.12 9.67 45.53
CA LEU A 77 28.11 10.75 45.38
C LEU A 77 28.03 11.83 46.47
N ARG A 78 27.49 11.49 47.65
CA ARG A 78 27.43 12.43 48.78
C ARG A 78 28.03 11.85 50.07
N ASN A 79 29.20 11.23 49.98
CA ASN A 79 30.06 10.94 51.12
C ASN A 79 31.53 11.25 50.76
N HIS A 80 31.85 12.54 50.69
CA HIS A 80 33.22 13.05 50.77
C HIS A 80 33.20 14.29 51.66
N GLN A 81 33.22 14.07 52.97
CA GLN A 81 33.67 15.03 53.99
C GLN A 81 34.42 14.25 55.07
#